data_AF-D6BIX9-F1
#
_entry.id   AF-D6BIX9-F1
#
_cell.length_a   1.000
_cell.length_b   1.000
_cell.length_c   1.000
_cell.angle_alpha   90.00
_cell.angle_beta   90.00
_cell.angle_gamma   90.00
#
_symmetry.space_group_name_H-M   'P 1'
#
loop_
_entity.id
_entity.type
_entity.pdbx_description
1 polymer ?
#
loop_
_entity_poly.entity_id
_entity_poly.type
_entity_poly.pdbx_seq_one_letter_code
_entity_poly.pdbx_strand_id
1 'polypeptide(L)'
;MSYYLTLFLVLFYHSIKYEFMYKEKRNWKRFIVFVVIFLLAFSYQMGTDWLNYQYFYDYDVPNIKLNNLFSNFQFMFSSEKGFVLLNILFYNLGFNYELFTGIVIGSCLFLILNFIEKKSDNFYFSFFLSIVMFLFGYSLEPVLRQLIALTLIITGFKYIEKRCFFKYLLIIILAVQFHLSAFIAIFFYFLEKIKLNKKRAFLIFIGIYILILFLFNIF
;
A
#
# COMPACT_ATOMS: atom_id res chain seq x y z
N MET A 1 1.90 -20.94 -7.05
CA MET A 1 2.28 -21.19 -5.65
C MET A 1 3.75 -21.62 -5.51
N SER A 2 4.22 -22.64 -6.22
CA SER A 2 5.63 -23.09 -6.19
C SER A 2 6.64 -21.99 -6.57
N TYR A 3 6.33 -21.19 -7.60
CA TYR A 3 7.18 -20.09 -8.06
C TYR A 3 7.32 -18.93 -7.06
N TYR A 4 6.28 -18.60 -6.30
CA TYR A 4 6.35 -17.60 -5.23
C TYR A 4 7.22 -18.09 -4.07
N LEU A 5 7.14 -19.38 -3.74
CA LEU A 5 7.99 -20.00 -2.72
C LEU A 5 9.46 -20.00 -3.16
N THR A 6 9.74 -20.24 -4.45
CA THR A 6 11.12 -20.17 -4.98
C THR A 6 11.66 -18.74 -4.92
N LEU A 7 10.85 -17.75 -5.34
CA LEU A 7 11.21 -16.33 -5.25
C LEU A 7 11.47 -15.92 -3.78
N PHE A 8 10.63 -16.39 -2.86
CA PHE A 8 10.78 -16.17 -1.43
C PHE A 8 12.11 -16.70 -0.89
N LEU A 9 12.44 -17.97 -1.16
CA LEU A 9 13.68 -18.59 -0.68
C LEU A 9 14.93 -17.88 -1.23
N VAL A 10 14.88 -17.45 -2.49
CA VAL A 10 15.96 -16.69 -3.13
C VAL A 10 16.13 -15.31 -2.47
N LEU A 11 15.03 -14.57 -2.26
CA LEU A 11 15.07 -13.26 -1.62
C LEU A 11 15.54 -13.34 -0.17
N PHE A 12 15.09 -14.36 0.58
CA PHE A 12 15.48 -14.59 1.97
C PHE A 12 16.95 -14.96 2.10
N TYR A 13 17.46 -15.84 1.24
CA TYR A 13 18.88 -16.18 1.21
C TYR A 13 19.74 -14.94 0.91
N HIS A 14 19.35 -14.14 -0.09
CA HIS A 14 20.07 -12.92 -0.43
C HIS A 14 19.98 -11.83 0.65
N SER A 15 18.87 -11.72 1.38
CA SER A 15 18.75 -10.77 2.50
C SER A 15 19.68 -11.14 3.65
N ILE A 16 19.74 -12.41 4.03
CA ILE A 16 20.68 -12.92 5.05
C ILE A 16 22.12 -12.70 4.58
N LYS A 17 22.44 -13.09 3.34
CA LYS A 17 23.80 -12.93 2.81
C LYS A 17 24.23 -11.46 2.76
N TYR A 18 23.33 -10.53 2.44
CA TYR A 18 23.61 -9.10 2.45
C TYR A 18 23.93 -8.58 3.85
N GLU A 19 23.15 -8.98 4.86
CA GLU A 19 23.32 -8.54 6.24
C GLU A 19 24.61 -9.08 6.87
N PHE A 20 25.02 -10.30 6.50
CA PHE A 20 26.19 -10.97 7.09
C PHE A 20 27.48 -10.83 6.29
N MET A 21 27.45 -10.63 4.96
CA MET A 21 28.68 -10.71 4.15
C MET A 21 29.17 -9.38 3.56
N TYR A 22 28.34 -8.44 3.08
CA TYR A 22 28.84 -7.20 2.44
C TYR A 22 27.78 -6.08 2.32
N LYS A 23 28.17 -4.84 2.66
CA LYS A 23 27.57 -3.60 2.13
C LYS A 23 27.95 -3.42 0.63
N GLU A 24 27.58 -4.36 -0.23
CA GLU A 24 27.97 -4.30 -1.65
C GLU A 24 27.10 -3.31 -2.45
N LYS A 25 27.74 -2.31 -3.08
CA LYS A 25 27.12 -1.44 -4.09
C LYS A 25 26.95 -2.24 -5.39
N ARG A 26 25.79 -2.87 -5.60
CA ARG A 26 25.55 -3.68 -6.81
C ARG A 26 24.41 -3.14 -7.67
N ASN A 27 24.72 -2.79 -8.92
CA ASN A 27 23.79 -2.23 -9.90
C ASN A 27 22.57 -3.14 -10.19
N TRP A 28 22.69 -4.44 -9.92
CA TRP A 28 21.65 -5.44 -10.19
C TRP A 28 20.50 -5.40 -9.19
N LYS A 29 20.69 -4.76 -8.02
CA LYS A 29 19.64 -4.55 -7.01
C LYS A 29 18.42 -3.87 -7.60
N ARG A 30 18.62 -2.77 -8.34
CA ARG A 30 17.54 -2.00 -8.97
C ARG A 30 16.81 -2.81 -10.03
N PHE A 31 17.53 -3.67 -10.74
CA PHE A 31 16.95 -4.58 -11.73
C PHE A 31 16.06 -5.64 -11.07
N ILE A 32 16.52 -6.29 -9.99
CA ILE A 32 15.72 -7.27 -9.24
C ILE A 32 14.45 -6.60 -8.68
N VAL A 33 14.59 -5.42 -8.09
CA VAL A 33 13.45 -4.64 -7.58
C VAL A 33 12.46 -4.34 -8.70
N PHE A 34 12.94 -3.87 -9.85
CA PHE A 34 12.10 -3.61 -11.03
C PHE A 34 11.37 -4.86 -11.50
N VAL A 35 12.05 -6.00 -11.62
CA VAL A 35 11.43 -7.27 -12.03
C VAL A 35 10.34 -7.69 -11.05
N VAL A 36 10.57 -7.58 -9.73
CA VAL A 36 9.54 -7.90 -8.74
C VAL A 36 8.34 -6.96 -8.87
N ILE A 37 8.55 -5.64 -8.97
CA ILE A 37 7.45 -4.69 -9.18
C ILE A 37 6.66 -5.04 -10.44
N PHE A 38 7.36 -5.32 -11.54
CA PHE A 38 6.73 -5.65 -12.82
C PHE A 38 5.87 -6.92 -12.70
N LEU A 39 6.40 -7.98 -12.09
CA LEU A 39 5.65 -9.23 -11.88
C LEU A 39 4.41 -9.05 -10.99
N LEU A 40 4.50 -8.23 -9.94
CA LEU A 40 3.39 -7.94 -9.03
C LEU A 40 2.36 -6.98 -9.63
N ALA A 41 2.80 -6.03 -10.45
CA ALA A 41 1.93 -5.05 -11.07
C ALA A 41 1.07 -5.69 -12.16
N PHE A 42 1.65 -6.60 -12.95
CA PHE A 42 1.00 -7.20 -14.12
C PHE A 42 0.55 -8.65 -13.88
N SER A 43 0.38 -9.06 -12.63
CA SER A 43 -0.24 -10.35 -12.29
C SER A 43 -1.74 -10.31 -12.54
N TYR A 44 -2.23 -11.22 -13.38
CA TYR A 44 -3.63 -11.32 -13.77
C TYR A 44 -4.49 -12.01 -12.71
N GLN A 45 -5.72 -11.51 -12.50
CA GLN A 45 -6.75 -12.11 -11.65
C GLN A 45 -6.25 -12.54 -10.25
N MET A 46 -5.63 -11.61 -9.54
CA MET A 46 -5.35 -11.85 -8.13
C MET A 46 -6.67 -11.79 -7.36
N GLY A 47 -7.18 -12.88 -6.78
CA GLY A 47 -8.25 -12.75 -5.81
C GLY A 47 -9.65 -12.32 -6.22
N THR A 48 -10.48 -12.16 -5.20
CA THR A 48 -11.91 -11.82 -5.27
C THR A 48 -12.14 -10.36 -5.63
N ASP A 49 -11.42 -9.44 -4.98
CA ASP A 49 -11.52 -8.00 -5.18
C ASP A 49 -11.17 -7.58 -6.62
N TRP A 50 -10.34 -8.36 -7.33
CA TRP A 50 -10.00 -8.08 -8.74
C TRP A 50 -11.21 -8.07 -9.62
N LEU A 51 -12.07 -9.08 -9.47
CA LEU A 51 -13.28 -9.22 -10.29
C LEU A 51 -14.24 -8.07 -10.01
N ASN A 52 -14.34 -7.63 -8.75
CA ASN A 52 -15.18 -6.49 -8.38
C ASN A 52 -14.68 -5.18 -8.99
N TYR A 53 -13.38 -4.91 -8.92
CA TYR A 53 -12.81 -3.70 -9.53
C TYR A 53 -12.84 -3.75 -11.05
N GLN A 54 -12.60 -4.91 -11.65
CA GLN A 54 -12.71 -5.09 -13.10
C GLN A 54 -14.14 -4.85 -13.57
N TYR A 55 -15.11 -5.47 -12.89
CA TYR A 55 -16.53 -5.28 -13.19
C TYR A 55 -16.91 -3.80 -13.09
N PHE A 56 -16.49 -3.13 -12.01
CA PHE A 56 -16.72 -1.71 -11.84
C PHE A 56 -16.11 -0.88 -12.98
N TYR A 57 -14.87 -1.18 -13.36
CA TYR A 57 -14.15 -0.47 -14.42
C TYR A 57 -14.76 -0.66 -15.80
N ASP A 58 -15.13 -1.89 -16.15
CA ASP A 58 -15.61 -2.24 -17.49
C ASP A 58 -17.09 -1.89 -17.69
N TYR A 59 -17.92 -2.01 -16.64
CA TYR A 59 -19.38 -1.91 -16.76
C TYR A 59 -19.99 -0.69 -16.05
N ASP A 60 -19.48 -0.27 -14.89
CA ASP A 60 -20.08 0.85 -14.15
C ASP A 60 -19.49 2.19 -14.56
N VAL A 61 -18.16 2.30 -14.66
CA VAL A 61 -17.44 3.54 -15.03
C VAL A 61 -17.93 4.21 -16.32
N PRO A 62 -18.24 3.49 -17.42
CA PRO A 62 -18.76 4.10 -18.65
C PRO A 62 -20.08 4.87 -18.44
N ASN A 63 -20.86 4.46 -17.42
CA ASN A 63 -22.17 5.03 -17.11
C ASN A 63 -22.10 6.14 -16.05
N ILE A 64 -20.95 6.33 -15.40
CA ILE A 64 -20.77 7.34 -14.34
C ILE A 64 -20.36 8.68 -14.95
N LYS A 65 -21.19 9.70 -14.76
CA LYS A 65 -20.86 11.09 -15.11
C LYS A 65 -20.18 11.79 -13.95
N LEU A 66 -19.34 12.78 -14.22
CA LEU A 66 -18.68 13.60 -13.18
C LEU A 66 -19.69 14.24 -12.20
N ASN A 67 -20.84 14.68 -12.68
CA ASN A 67 -21.90 15.24 -11.83
C ASN A 67 -22.45 14.21 -10.83
N ASN A 68 -22.38 12.91 -11.15
CA ASN A 68 -22.88 11.86 -10.27
C ASN A 68 -22.06 11.80 -8.97
N LEU A 69 -20.78 12.21 -8.98
CA LEU A 69 -19.90 12.25 -7.81
C LEU A 69 -20.35 13.22 -6.70
N PHE A 70 -21.19 14.20 -7.07
CA PHE A 70 -21.71 15.23 -6.15
C PHE A 70 -23.20 15.08 -5.88
N SER A 71 -23.86 14.16 -6.56
CA SER A 71 -25.28 13.85 -6.39
C SER A 71 -25.49 12.70 -5.40
N ASN A 72 -26.74 12.47 -4.97
CA ASN A 72 -27.13 11.30 -4.19
C ASN A 72 -27.18 10.00 -5.03
N PHE A 73 -26.58 9.98 -6.22
CA PHE A 73 -26.51 8.81 -7.08
C PHE A 73 -25.58 7.76 -6.45
N GLN A 74 -26.11 6.57 -6.18
CA GLN A 74 -25.40 5.50 -5.50
C GLN A 74 -24.93 4.44 -6.51
N PHE A 75 -23.66 4.08 -6.42
CA PHE A 75 -22.98 3.10 -7.26
C PHE A 75 -21.83 2.47 -6.46
N MET A 76 -21.20 1.43 -7.00
CA MET A 76 -20.10 0.76 -6.32
C MET A 76 -18.95 1.75 -6.05
N PHE A 77 -18.41 1.75 -4.83
CA PHE A 77 -17.35 2.67 -4.38
C PHE A 77 -17.71 4.17 -4.38
N SER A 78 -19.00 4.56 -4.37
CA SER A 78 -19.42 5.97 -4.37
C SER A 78 -18.91 6.79 -3.17
N SER A 79 -18.55 6.14 -2.06
CA SER A 79 -17.93 6.76 -0.89
C SER A 79 -16.46 7.14 -1.10
N GLU A 80 -15.76 6.52 -2.06
CA GLU A 80 -14.33 6.66 -2.31
C GLU A 80 -14.11 7.40 -3.63
N LYS A 81 -14.48 8.69 -3.64
CA LYS A 81 -14.54 9.53 -4.85
C LYS A 81 -13.22 9.61 -5.61
N GLY A 82 -12.09 9.56 -4.90
CA GLY A 82 -10.75 9.58 -5.51
C GLY A 82 -10.48 8.33 -6.33
N PHE A 83 -10.94 7.17 -5.85
CA PHE A 83 -10.86 5.93 -6.59
C PHE A 83 -11.72 5.98 -7.86
N VAL A 84 -12.97 6.42 -7.74
CA VAL A 84 -13.89 6.54 -8.89
C VAL A 84 -13.33 7.48 -9.96
N LEU A 85 -12.84 8.66 -9.55
CA LEU A 85 -12.26 9.63 -10.47
C LEU A 85 -11.02 9.08 -11.19
N LEU A 86 -10.19 8.31 -10.50
CA LEU A 86 -9.03 7.66 -11.10
C LEU A 86 -9.44 6.63 -12.16
N ASN A 87 -10.47 5.82 -11.90
CA ASN A 87 -10.99 4.86 -12.87
C ASN A 87 -11.55 5.58 -14.11
N ILE A 88 -12.37 6.62 -13.94
CA ILE A 88 -12.89 7.45 -15.04
C ILE A 88 -11.74 8.03 -15.88
N LEU A 89 -10.69 8.53 -15.23
CA LEU A 89 -9.53 9.10 -15.92
C LEU A 89 -8.86 8.06 -16.83
N PHE A 90 -8.53 6.88 -16.30
CA PHE A 90 -7.87 5.84 -17.10
C PHE A 90 -8.76 5.26 -18.18
N TYR A 91 -10.06 5.10 -17.90
CA TYR A 91 -11.03 4.65 -18.88
C TYR A 91 -11.12 5.62 -20.07
N ASN A 92 -11.21 6.93 -19.79
CA ASN A 92 -11.25 7.96 -20.83
C ASN A 92 -9.94 8.08 -21.63
N LEU A 93 -8.81 7.67 -21.05
CA LEU A 93 -7.53 7.56 -21.77
C LEU A 93 -7.45 6.30 -22.66
N GLY A 94 -8.44 5.42 -22.62
CA GLY A 94 -8.52 4.21 -23.46
C GLY A 94 -7.68 3.04 -22.95
N PHE A 95 -7.29 3.03 -21.67
CA PHE A 95 -6.64 1.87 -21.08
C PHE A 95 -7.66 0.76 -20.79
N ASN A 96 -7.25 -0.50 -20.93
CA ASN A 96 -7.99 -1.61 -20.33
C ASN A 96 -7.68 -1.71 -18.83
N TYR A 97 -8.49 -2.48 -18.12
CA TYR A 97 -8.36 -2.65 -16.67
C TYR A 97 -6.98 -3.18 -16.25
N GLU A 98 -6.41 -4.14 -17.00
CA GLU A 98 -5.11 -4.73 -16.69
C GLU A 98 -3.97 -3.72 -16.79
N LEU A 99 -3.95 -2.88 -17.83
CA LEU A 99 -2.94 -1.83 -17.96
C LEU A 99 -3.12 -0.73 -16.92
N PHE A 100 -4.38 -0.33 -16.67
CA PHE A 100 -4.71 0.64 -15.63
C PHE A 100 -4.15 0.18 -14.27
N THR A 101 -4.54 -1.02 -13.83
CA THR A 101 -4.13 -1.54 -12.52
C THR A 101 -2.62 -1.77 -12.45
N GLY A 102 -2.00 -2.30 -13.50
CA GLY A 102 -0.55 -2.48 -13.55
C GLY A 102 0.23 -1.18 -13.44
N ILE A 103 -0.20 -0.12 -14.13
CA ILE A 103 0.42 1.21 -14.01
C ILE A 103 0.28 1.75 -12.58
N VAL A 104 -0.90 1.66 -11.97
CA VAL A 104 -1.15 2.19 -10.63
C VAL A 104 -0.38 1.40 -9.57
N ILE A 105 -0.49 0.06 -9.57
CA ILE A 105 0.23 -0.81 -8.63
C ILE A 105 1.74 -0.62 -8.77
N GLY A 106 2.26 -0.63 -10.00
CA GLY A 106 3.67 -0.42 -10.27
C GLY A 106 4.17 0.92 -9.75
N SER A 107 3.40 1.99 -9.95
CA SER A 107 3.72 3.33 -9.45
C SER A 107 3.72 3.39 -7.92
N CYS A 108 2.72 2.79 -7.29
CA CYS A 108 2.61 2.73 -5.83
C CYS A 108 3.78 1.96 -5.21
N LEU A 109 4.05 0.75 -5.70
CA LEU A 109 5.17 -0.06 -5.23
C LEU A 109 6.50 0.67 -5.42
N PHE A 110 6.73 1.30 -6.57
CA PHE A 110 7.93 2.09 -6.81
C PHE A 110 8.12 3.20 -5.76
N LEU A 111 7.08 3.96 -5.45
CA LEU A 111 7.14 5.04 -4.46
C LEU A 111 7.39 4.51 -3.04
N ILE A 112 6.72 3.44 -2.65
CA ILE A 112 6.90 2.78 -1.35
C ILE A 112 8.34 2.28 -1.20
N LEU A 113 8.85 1.60 -2.22
CA LEU A 113 10.19 1.03 -2.21
C LEU A 113 11.29 2.08 -2.21
N ASN A 114 11.11 3.17 -2.94
CA ASN A 114 12.01 4.33 -2.89
C ASN A 114 12.00 5.00 -1.51
N PHE A 115 10.85 5.03 -0.83
CA PHE A 115 10.77 5.52 0.55
C PHE A 115 11.54 4.60 1.51
N ILE A 116 11.32 3.28 1.42
CA ILE A 116 12.04 2.29 2.22
C ILE A 116 13.55 2.42 2.01
N GLU A 117 14.02 2.49 0.75
CA GLU A 117 15.44 2.67 0.45
C GLU A 117 16.08 3.89 1.11
N LYS A 118 15.34 4.98 1.26
CA LYS A 118 15.84 6.20 1.89
C LYS A 118 15.82 6.15 3.42
N LYS A 119 15.00 5.29 4.02
CA LYS A 119 14.70 5.33 5.46
C LYS A 119 15.11 4.07 6.23
N SER A 120 15.33 2.96 5.56
CA SER A 120 15.77 1.70 6.19
C SER A 120 17.29 1.64 6.32
N ASP A 121 17.78 1.26 7.50
CA ASP A 121 19.21 0.93 7.69
C ASP A 121 19.62 -0.32 6.91
N ASN A 122 18.73 -1.33 6.88
CA ASN A 122 18.88 -2.55 6.08
C ASN A 122 17.79 -2.64 5.01
N PHE A 123 18.08 -2.12 3.81
CA PHE A 123 17.15 -2.17 2.69
C PHE A 123 16.69 -3.57 2.34
N TYR A 124 17.58 -4.57 2.30
CA TYR A 124 17.20 -5.90 1.81
C TYR A 124 16.27 -6.60 2.80
N PHE A 125 16.48 -6.41 4.10
CA PHE A 125 15.55 -6.89 5.12
C PHE A 125 14.21 -6.15 5.06
N SER A 126 14.21 -4.81 5.00
CA SER A 126 12.97 -4.05 4.88
C SER A 126 12.23 -4.33 3.57
N PHE A 127 12.94 -4.54 2.47
CA PHE A 127 12.41 -4.92 1.17
C PHE A 127 11.81 -6.31 1.20
N PHE A 128 12.54 -7.30 1.75
CA PHE A 128 12.04 -8.66 1.95
C PHE A 128 10.79 -8.66 2.82
N LEU A 129 10.81 -7.99 3.97
CA LEU A 129 9.65 -7.89 4.86
C LEU A 129 8.47 -7.22 4.17
N SER A 130 8.70 -6.14 3.42
CA SER A 130 7.63 -5.46 2.68
C SER A 130 7.04 -6.37 1.62
N ILE A 131 7.89 -7.04 0.84
CA ILE A 131 7.46 -8.03 -0.14
C ILE A 131 6.69 -9.15 0.55
N VAL A 132 7.15 -9.71 1.67
CA VAL A 132 6.45 -10.77 2.39
C VAL A 132 5.12 -10.27 2.91
N MET A 133 5.02 -9.06 3.45
CA MET A 133 3.75 -8.49 3.88
C MET A 133 2.79 -8.28 2.69
N PHE A 134 3.29 -7.85 1.53
CA PHE A 134 2.50 -7.72 0.30
C PHE A 134 2.18 -9.07 -0.38
N LEU A 135 3.08 -10.05 -0.31
CA LEU A 135 3.01 -11.38 -0.91
C LEU A 135 2.46 -12.46 0.05
N PHE A 136 2.16 -12.17 1.31
CA PHE A 136 1.53 -13.12 2.24
C PHE A 136 0.33 -12.50 2.95
N GLY A 137 0.36 -11.20 3.25
CA GLY A 137 -0.79 -10.49 3.81
C GLY A 137 -1.85 -10.10 2.77
N TYR A 138 -1.44 -9.99 1.50
CA TYR A 138 -2.28 -9.48 0.40
C TYR A 138 -2.17 -10.30 -0.90
N SER A 139 -1.47 -11.43 -0.92
CA SER A 139 -1.09 -12.18 -2.13
C SER A 139 -2.21 -12.78 -2.96
N LEU A 140 -3.46 -12.63 -2.57
CA LEU A 140 -4.60 -13.20 -3.28
C LEU A 140 -5.78 -12.23 -3.31
N GLU A 141 -5.59 -10.91 -3.18
CA GLU A 141 -6.62 -9.88 -3.40
C GLU A 141 -5.94 -8.58 -3.86
N PRO A 142 -6.35 -7.91 -4.97
CA PRO A 142 -5.86 -6.59 -5.26
C PRO A 142 -6.45 -5.70 -4.20
N VAL A 143 -5.59 -5.09 -3.43
CA VAL A 143 -6.02 -4.15 -2.41
C VAL A 143 -5.73 -2.76 -2.95
N LEU A 144 -6.23 -2.48 -4.16
CA LEU A 144 -5.84 -1.35 -5.01
C LEU A 144 -6.09 0.00 -4.30
N ARG A 145 -7.28 0.15 -3.73
CA ARG A 145 -7.70 1.33 -2.97
C ARG A 145 -6.80 1.59 -1.76
N GLN A 146 -6.54 0.56 -0.97
CA GLN A 146 -5.72 0.67 0.23
C GLN A 146 -4.24 0.85 -0.11
N LEU A 147 -3.75 0.27 -1.21
CA LEU A 147 -2.39 0.46 -1.71
C LEU A 147 -2.15 1.92 -2.11
N ILE A 148 -3.09 2.54 -2.82
CA ILE A 148 -3.00 3.97 -3.18
C ILE A 148 -3.02 4.82 -1.90
N ALA A 149 -3.95 4.56 -0.99
CA ALA A 149 -4.05 5.29 0.27
C ALA A 149 -2.77 5.17 1.12
N LEU A 150 -2.21 3.96 1.25
CA LEU A 150 -0.95 3.70 1.95
C LEU A 150 0.22 4.44 1.30
N THR A 151 0.30 4.42 -0.04
CA THR A 151 1.33 5.14 -0.78
C THR A 151 1.27 6.64 -0.47
N LEU A 152 0.07 7.23 -0.47
CA LEU A 152 -0.13 8.63 -0.10
C LEU A 152 0.33 8.90 1.34
N ILE A 153 -0.09 8.09 2.31
CA ILE A 153 0.32 8.22 3.72
C ILE A 153 1.84 8.21 3.86
N ILE A 154 2.52 7.23 3.22
CA ILE A 154 3.98 7.12 3.24
C ILE A 154 4.64 8.36 2.63
N THR A 155 4.14 8.87 1.50
CA THR A 155 4.67 10.12 0.93
C THR A 155 4.43 11.34 1.84
N GLY A 156 3.42 11.28 2.70
CA GLY A 156 3.09 12.26 3.73
C GLY A 156 4.05 12.28 4.91
N PHE A 157 4.77 11.19 5.20
CA PHE A 157 5.67 11.10 6.37
C PHE A 157 6.76 12.18 6.40
N LYS A 158 7.22 12.65 5.24
CA LYS A 158 8.14 13.79 5.16
C LYS A 158 7.60 15.07 5.82
N TYR A 159 6.27 15.23 5.91
CA TYR A 159 5.62 16.37 6.56
C TYR A 159 5.47 16.18 8.07
N ILE A 160 5.44 14.92 8.55
CA ILE A 160 5.57 14.61 9.97
C ILE A 160 6.96 15.08 10.44
N GLU A 161 8.02 14.62 9.78
CA GLU A 161 9.41 14.98 10.11
C GLU A 161 9.67 16.49 10.05
N LYS A 162 9.05 17.19 9.10
CA LYS A 162 9.13 18.66 8.97
C LYS A 162 8.18 19.42 9.89
N ARG A 163 7.43 18.73 10.75
CA ARG A 163 6.41 19.29 11.66
C ARG A 163 5.39 20.18 10.95
N CYS A 164 5.02 19.80 9.73
CA CYS A 164 4.10 20.52 8.87
C CYS A 164 2.70 19.87 8.90
N PHE A 165 1.98 20.04 10.01
CA PHE A 165 0.67 19.39 10.23
C PHE A 165 -0.32 19.59 9.08
N PHE A 166 -0.52 20.82 8.62
CA PHE A 166 -1.50 21.09 7.55
C PHE A 166 -1.16 20.39 6.24
N LYS A 167 0.12 20.28 5.88
CA LYS A 167 0.55 19.55 4.67
C LYS A 167 0.32 18.05 4.83
N TYR A 168 0.57 17.50 6.02
CA TYR A 168 0.25 16.10 6.32
C TYR A 168 -1.26 15.85 6.27
N LEU A 169 -2.06 16.73 6.86
CA LEU A 169 -3.52 16.63 6.88
C LEU A 169 -4.11 16.62 5.47
N LEU A 170 -3.62 17.48 4.56
CA LEU A 170 -4.04 17.46 3.15
C LEU A 170 -3.76 16.12 2.47
N ILE A 171 -2.61 15.49 2.78
CA ILE A 171 -2.30 14.16 2.26
C ILE A 171 -3.26 13.11 2.82
N ILE A 172 -3.61 13.17 4.10
CA ILE A 172 -4.58 12.24 4.70
C ILE A 172 -5.99 12.43 4.11
N ILE A 173 -6.44 13.67 3.93
CA ILE A 173 -7.73 13.96 3.29
C ILE A 173 -7.76 13.36 1.87
N LEU A 174 -6.66 13.48 1.13
CA LEU A 174 -6.52 12.87 -0.19
C LEU A 174 -6.53 11.33 -0.12
N ALA A 175 -5.80 10.73 0.83
CA ALA A 175 -5.76 9.28 1.02
C ALA A 175 -7.14 8.70 1.36
N VAL A 176 -7.93 9.41 2.17
CA VAL A 176 -9.31 9.05 2.53
C VAL A 176 -10.22 8.99 1.30
N GLN A 177 -9.93 9.76 0.24
CA GLN A 177 -10.70 9.67 -1.01
C GLN A 177 -10.51 8.33 -1.74
N PHE A 178 -9.46 7.57 -1.41
CA PHE A 178 -9.22 6.23 -1.96
C PHE A 178 -9.65 5.13 -1.00
N HIS A 179 -9.49 5.34 0.30
CA HIS A 179 -9.92 4.38 1.30
C HIS A 179 -10.21 5.02 2.66
N LEU A 180 -11.42 4.85 3.19
CA LEU A 180 -11.90 5.55 4.38
C LEU A 180 -11.02 5.33 5.63
N SER A 181 -10.51 4.10 5.82
CA SER A 181 -9.69 3.78 7.00
C SER A 181 -8.36 4.53 7.06
N ALA A 182 -7.92 5.13 5.94
CA ALA A 182 -6.75 6.01 5.90
C ALA A 182 -6.85 7.20 6.87
N PHE A 183 -8.07 7.57 7.28
CA PHE A 183 -8.29 8.60 8.30
C PHE A 183 -7.54 8.31 9.61
N ILE A 184 -7.40 7.04 9.99
CA ILE A 184 -6.67 6.61 11.21
C ILE A 184 -5.20 7.08 11.17
N ALA A 185 -4.61 7.22 9.98
CA ALA A 185 -3.23 7.69 9.85
C ALA A 185 -3.02 9.14 10.32
N ILE A 186 -4.09 9.93 10.56
CA ILE A 186 -3.96 11.25 11.19
C ILE A 186 -3.23 11.18 12.54
N PHE A 187 -3.41 10.08 13.28
CA PHE A 187 -2.80 9.88 14.60
C PHE A 187 -1.29 9.73 14.53
N PHE A 188 -0.73 9.25 13.40
CA PHE A 188 0.71 9.09 13.24
C PHE A 188 1.49 10.39 13.37
N TYR A 189 0.88 11.53 13.03
CA TYR A 189 1.51 12.85 13.23
C TYR A 189 1.80 13.13 14.71
N PHE A 190 0.94 12.66 15.61
CA PHE A 190 1.09 12.90 17.04
C PHE A 190 2.02 11.89 17.72
N LEU A 191 2.22 10.72 17.11
CA LEU A 191 3.10 9.68 17.65
C LEU A 191 4.57 10.09 17.66
N GLU A 192 5.02 10.96 16.75
CA GLU A 192 6.42 11.47 16.75
C GLU A 192 6.78 12.15 18.08
N LYS A 193 5.79 12.74 18.77
CA LYS A 193 6.00 13.41 20.07
C LYS A 193 6.21 12.41 21.21
N ILE A 194 5.90 11.13 21.02
CA ILE A 194 5.99 10.10 22.03
C ILE A 194 7.38 9.45 21.97
N LYS A 195 8.25 9.80 22.92
CA LYS A 195 9.48 9.02 23.16
C LYS A 195 9.08 7.63 23.69
N LEU A 196 9.14 6.64 22.81
CA LEU A 196 8.94 5.23 23.15
C LEU A 196 10.19 4.72 23.86
N ASN A 197 10.05 4.41 25.15
CA ASN A 197 11.01 3.59 25.86
C ASN A 197 10.49 2.14 25.90
N LYS A 198 11.38 1.17 26.18
CA LYS A 198 11.03 -0.27 26.19
C LYS A 198 9.78 -0.56 27.05
N LYS A 199 9.65 0.10 28.20
CA LYS A 199 8.51 -0.05 29.11
C LYS A 199 7.19 0.44 28.48
N ARG A 200 7.18 1.62 27.85
CA ARG A 200 6.00 2.17 27.17
C ARG A 200 5.61 1.32 25.95
N ALA A 201 6.60 0.89 25.16
CA ALA A 201 6.35 0.00 24.02
C ALA A 201 5.71 -1.33 24.46
N PHE A 202 6.23 -1.93 25.54
CA PHE A 202 5.68 -3.16 26.12
C PHE A 202 4.25 -2.96 26.64
N LEU A 203 3.97 -1.85 27.33
CA LEU A 203 2.61 -1.53 27.80
C LEU A 203 1.62 -1.31 26.65
N ILE A 204 2.05 -0.63 25.58
CA ILE A 204 1.24 -0.46 24.37
C ILE A 204 0.95 -1.82 23.74
N PHE A 205 1.95 -2.69 23.62
CA PHE A 205 1.79 -4.04 23.07
C PHE A 205 0.79 -4.88 23.88
N ILE A 206 0.93 -4.90 25.21
CA ILE A 206 -0.02 -5.58 26.11
C ILE A 206 -1.42 -4.98 25.98
N GLY A 207 -1.54 -3.66 25.94
CA GLY A 207 -2.83 -2.98 25.81
C GLY A 207 -3.54 -3.36 24.52
N ILE A 208 -2.81 -3.40 23.39
CA ILE A 208 -3.35 -3.85 22.10
C ILE A 208 -3.74 -5.34 22.16
N TYR A 209 -2.90 -6.20 22.75
CA TYR A 209 -3.19 -7.62 22.89
C TYR A 209 -4.46 -7.87 23.73
N ILE A 210 -4.61 -7.20 24.87
CA ILE A 210 -5.81 -7.28 25.70
C ILE A 210 -7.04 -6.76 24.94
N LEU A 211 -6.93 -5.64 24.23
CA LEU A 211 -8.02 -5.09 23.43
C LEU A 211 -8.47 -6.09 22.35
N ILE A 212 -7.53 -6.76 21.68
CA ILE A 212 -7.82 -7.82 20.71
C ILE A 212 -8.58 -8.97 21.40
N LEU A 213 -8.09 -9.45 22.54
CA LEU A 213 -8.76 -10.52 23.29
C LEU A 213 -10.22 -10.15 23.66
N PHE A 214 -10.46 -8.90 24.07
CA PHE A 214 -11.81 -8.39 24.34
C PHE A 214 -12.66 -8.29 23.07
N LEU A 215 -12.12 -7.76 21.98
CA LEU A 215 -12.87 -7.62 20.71
C LEU A 215 -13.29 -8.96 20.11
N PHE A 216 -12.50 -10.01 20.33
CA PHE A 216 -12.79 -11.35 19.84
C PHE A 216 -13.51 -12.25 20.86
N ASN A 217 -13.96 -11.69 22.00
CA ASN A 217 -14.64 -12.44 23.08
C ASN A 217 -13.89 -13.73 23.46
N ILE A 218 -12.56 -13.66 23.56
CA ILE A 218 -11.74 -14.81 23.98
C ILE A 218 -11.78 -14.97 25.52
N PHE A 219 -12.48 -14.07 26.22
CA PHE A 219 -12.84 -14.13 27.64
C PHE A 219 -14.28 -13.68 27.85
#